data_AF-A0A5B8XTF1-F1
#
_entry.id   AF-A0A5B8XTF1-F1
#
_cell.length_a   1.000
_cell.length_b   1.000
_cell.length_c   1.000
_cell.angle_alpha   90.00
_cell.angle_beta   90.00
_cell.angle_gamma   90.00
#
_symmetry.space_group_name_H-M   'P 1'
#
loop_
_entity.id
_entity.type
_entity.pdbx_description
1 polymer ?
#
loop_
_entity_poly.entity_id
_entity_poly.type
_entity_poly.pdbx_seq_one_letter_code
_entity_poly.pdbx_strand_id
1 'polypeptide(L)'
;MDATLYLNKPLEIWADLAPHLVHRKILVEHFSNSVSTADFMSCQEKIAHASKVFESTALKHRGEERSPSMVILSHRKPEKLLSYPDFFESTDTPGIWVRKPLDLACIFLVSTTRLPEDERYDWLRMSTRVPERKQEFDRANALIERVNLDNLTKERVQEAMMDMTIDGRHPIEFKNEFKSLKRSYRALEQELEEYRRRAEEAKVQAESLLKKNEETVQQLVKEVGALRQELEKMKSQENL
;
A
#
# COMPACT_ATOMS: atom_id res chain seq x y z
N MET A 1 5.52 13.26 -2.39
CA MET A 1 6.23 12.66 -3.54
C MET A 1 5.68 11.27 -3.60
N ASP A 2 4.85 10.99 -4.61
CA ASP A 2 3.89 9.90 -4.49
C ASP A 2 4.48 8.56 -4.96
N ALA A 3 5.55 8.60 -5.78
CA ALA A 3 6.47 7.48 -6.01
C ALA A 3 7.80 7.97 -6.61
N THR A 4 8.91 7.29 -6.29
CA THR A 4 10.16 7.32 -7.08
C THR A 4 10.32 5.95 -7.71
N LEU A 5 10.52 5.89 -9.02
CA LEU A 5 10.67 4.62 -9.75
C LEU A 5 12.07 4.51 -10.35
N TYR A 6 12.77 3.42 -10.02
CA TYR A 6 13.96 2.94 -10.73
C TYR A 6 13.56 1.70 -11.51
N LEU A 7 13.65 1.74 -12.85
CA LEU A 7 13.13 0.67 -13.71
C LEU A 7 14.23 0.11 -14.62
N ASN A 8 14.43 -1.21 -14.54
CA ASN A 8 15.38 -1.96 -15.37
C ASN A 8 14.92 -2.14 -16.82
N LYS A 9 13.68 -1.72 -17.16
CA LYS A 9 13.09 -1.80 -18.50
C LYS A 9 12.40 -0.49 -18.92
N PRO A 10 13.16 0.56 -19.24
CA PRO A 10 12.62 1.89 -19.47
C PRO A 10 11.80 1.99 -20.77
N LEU A 11 12.15 1.26 -21.84
CA LEU A 11 11.46 1.34 -23.14
C LEU A 11 10.03 0.78 -23.12
N GLU A 12 9.80 -0.32 -22.40
CA GLU A 12 8.47 -0.97 -22.31
C GLU A 12 7.46 -0.13 -21.53
N ILE A 13 7.92 0.72 -20.61
CA ILE A 13 7.07 1.51 -19.70
C ILE A 13 6.96 2.97 -20.16
N TRP A 14 8.06 3.55 -20.63
CA TRP A 14 8.15 4.98 -20.93
C TRP A 14 8.01 5.30 -22.42
N ALA A 15 7.98 4.29 -23.30
CA ALA A 15 7.87 4.46 -24.74
C ALA A 15 8.87 5.51 -25.26
N ASP A 16 8.40 6.56 -25.94
CA ASP A 16 9.22 7.65 -26.48
C ASP A 16 9.90 8.51 -25.41
N LEU A 17 9.47 8.44 -24.15
CA LEU A 17 10.14 9.14 -23.06
C LEU A 17 11.41 8.40 -22.61
N ALA A 18 11.56 7.12 -22.93
CA ALA A 18 12.64 6.29 -22.40
C ALA A 18 14.06 6.88 -22.64
N PRO A 19 14.43 7.37 -23.85
CA PRO A 19 15.76 7.93 -24.07
C PRO A 19 16.06 9.15 -23.17
N HIS A 20 15.03 9.87 -22.74
CA HIS A 20 15.16 11.04 -21.89
C HIS A 20 15.23 10.71 -20.40
N LEU A 21 14.63 9.59 -20.01
CA LEU A 21 14.44 9.19 -18.61
C LEU A 21 15.47 8.15 -18.13
N VAL A 22 16.18 7.49 -19.05
CA VAL A 22 17.26 6.56 -18.74
C VAL A 22 18.39 7.24 -17.94
N HIS A 23 18.91 6.54 -16.94
CA HIS A 23 19.95 7.02 -15.99
C HIS A 23 19.58 8.27 -15.19
N ARG A 24 18.28 8.57 -15.05
CA ARG A 24 17.76 9.65 -14.21
C ARG A 24 16.88 9.08 -13.10
N LYS A 25 16.86 9.77 -11.96
CA LYS A 25 15.78 9.61 -10.99
C LYS A 25 14.50 10.20 -11.57
N ILE A 26 13.43 9.40 -11.65
CA ILE A 26 12.15 9.80 -12.24
C ILE A 26 11.12 10.02 -11.12
N LEU A 27 10.55 11.21 -11.09
CA LEU A 27 9.39 11.56 -10.27
C LEU A 27 8.14 11.44 -11.13
N VAL A 28 7.10 10.77 -10.62
CA VAL A 28 5.87 10.56 -11.37
C VAL A 28 4.69 11.10 -10.59
N GLU A 29 3.88 11.92 -11.25
CA GLU A 29 2.67 12.51 -10.68
C GLU A 29 1.48 12.15 -11.58
N HIS A 30 0.43 11.61 -10.98
CA HIS A 30 -0.73 11.09 -11.70
C HIS A 30 -1.96 11.96 -11.42
N PHE A 31 -2.66 12.36 -12.48
CA PHE A 31 -3.89 13.12 -12.41
C PHE A 31 -4.98 12.41 -13.21
N SER A 32 -6.03 11.99 -12.52
CA SER A 32 -7.21 11.34 -13.12
C SER A 32 -8.02 12.28 -14.03
N ASN A 33 -7.68 13.57 -14.03
CA ASN A 33 -8.28 14.59 -14.87
C ASN A 33 -7.19 15.53 -15.43
N SER A 34 -7.60 16.63 -16.06
CA SER A 34 -6.69 17.70 -16.53
C SER A 34 -5.92 18.31 -15.37
N VAL A 35 -4.60 18.43 -15.52
CA VAL A 35 -3.72 19.14 -14.56
C VAL A 35 -4.07 20.63 -14.54
N SER A 36 -4.27 21.18 -13.35
CA SER A 36 -4.46 22.63 -13.17
C SER A 36 -3.12 23.36 -13.02
N THR A 37 -3.15 24.69 -13.11
CA THR A 37 -1.96 25.52 -12.84
C THR A 37 -1.44 25.32 -11.41
N ALA A 38 -2.33 25.15 -10.43
CA ALA A 38 -1.93 24.94 -9.03
C ALA A 38 -1.25 23.58 -8.84
N ASP A 39 -1.81 22.52 -9.43
CA ASP A 39 -1.21 21.18 -9.42
C ASP A 39 0.20 21.21 -10.02
N PHE A 40 0.32 21.90 -11.15
CA PHE A 40 1.59 22.04 -11.83
C PHE A 40 2.63 22.78 -10.98
N MET A 41 2.26 23.87 -10.27
CA MET A 41 3.17 24.55 -9.34
C MET A 41 3.67 23.60 -8.24
N SER A 42 2.80 22.75 -7.69
CA SER A 42 3.22 21.74 -6.72
C SER A 42 4.20 20.72 -7.33
N CYS A 43 3.97 20.28 -8.57
CA CYS A 43 4.92 19.45 -9.32
C CYS A 43 6.28 20.16 -9.50
N GLN A 44 6.27 21.47 -9.81
CA GLN A 44 7.50 22.25 -9.94
C GLN A 44 8.30 22.31 -8.64
N GLU A 45 7.64 22.50 -7.50
CA GLU A 45 8.30 22.49 -6.18
C GLU A 45 8.94 21.13 -5.89
N LYS A 46 8.25 20.03 -6.20
CA LYS A 46 8.76 18.66 -6.01
C LYS A 46 10.02 18.40 -6.83
N ILE A 47 10.04 18.76 -8.12
CA ILE A 47 11.24 18.57 -8.95
C ILE A 47 12.36 19.52 -8.56
N ALA A 48 12.07 20.77 -8.19
CA ALA A 48 13.08 21.72 -7.72
C ALA A 48 13.77 21.22 -6.44
N HIS A 49 12.98 20.68 -5.50
CA HIS A 49 13.53 20.04 -4.30
C HIS A 49 14.42 18.85 -4.64
N ALA A 50 13.96 17.96 -5.54
CA ALA A 50 14.75 16.80 -5.97
C ALA A 50 16.06 17.20 -6.66
N SER A 51 16.04 18.22 -7.51
CA SER A 51 17.24 18.78 -8.14
C SER A 51 18.21 19.37 -7.13
N LYS A 52 17.71 20.12 -6.13
CA LYS A 52 18.57 20.66 -5.05
C LYS A 52 19.25 19.56 -4.25
N VAL A 53 18.53 18.48 -3.93
CA VAL A 53 19.11 17.31 -3.25
C VAL A 53 20.19 16.69 -4.13
N PHE A 54 19.88 16.44 -5.41
CA PHE A 54 20.81 15.89 -6.40
C PHE A 54 22.10 16.73 -6.51
N GLU A 55 22.00 18.04 -6.63
CA GLU A 55 23.17 18.93 -6.66
C GLU A 55 24.02 18.84 -5.38
N SER A 56 23.37 18.69 -4.21
CA SER A 56 24.09 18.61 -2.94
C SER A 56 24.80 17.27 -2.67
N THR A 57 24.33 16.19 -3.29
CA THR A 57 24.80 14.80 -3.06
C THR A 57 25.57 14.22 -4.25
N ALA A 58 25.04 14.32 -5.47
CA ALA A 58 25.56 13.64 -6.65
C ALA A 58 26.73 14.38 -7.32
N LEU A 59 26.77 15.73 -7.29
CA LEU A 59 27.94 16.46 -7.81
C LEU A 59 29.25 16.13 -7.07
N LYS A 60 29.16 15.60 -5.85
CA LYS A 60 30.32 15.16 -5.04
C LYS A 60 30.81 13.76 -5.42
N HIS A 61 29.95 12.94 -6.01
CA HIS A 61 30.25 11.58 -6.46
C HIS A 61 30.17 11.56 -8.00
N ARG A 62 31.30 11.84 -8.67
CA ARG A 62 31.43 11.88 -10.14
C ARG A 62 31.02 10.55 -10.81
N GLY A 63 29.72 10.31 -10.96
CA GLY A 63 29.14 9.16 -11.63
C GLY A 63 28.26 9.57 -12.81
N GLU A 64 27.85 8.58 -13.61
CA GLU A 64 26.98 8.70 -14.80
C GLU A 64 25.54 9.18 -14.49
N GLU A 65 25.26 9.53 -13.24
CA GLU A 65 23.95 9.95 -12.76
C GLU A 65 23.57 11.31 -13.36
N ARG A 66 22.40 11.36 -14.00
CA ARG A 66 21.84 12.57 -14.59
C ARG A 66 20.81 13.19 -13.67
N SER A 67 20.68 14.51 -13.76
CA SER A 67 19.73 15.27 -12.95
C SER A 67 18.29 14.73 -13.09
N PRO A 68 17.48 14.80 -12.02
CA PRO A 68 16.17 14.16 -11.99
C PRO A 68 15.23 14.69 -13.06
N SER A 69 14.22 13.91 -13.41
CA SER A 69 13.15 14.33 -14.32
C SER A 69 11.80 14.00 -13.75
N MET A 70 10.80 14.76 -14.17
CA MET A 70 9.41 14.57 -13.77
C MET A 70 8.56 14.16 -14.96
N VAL A 71 7.69 13.19 -14.75
CA VAL A 71 6.64 12.82 -15.68
C VAL A 71 5.29 13.10 -15.01
N ILE A 72 4.55 14.03 -15.59
CA ILE A 72 3.19 14.36 -15.19
C ILE A 72 2.25 13.63 -16.13
N LEU A 73 1.53 12.65 -15.60
CA LEU A 73 0.56 11.85 -16.32
C LEU A 73 -0.83 12.41 -16.07
N SER A 74 -1.45 12.94 -17.11
CA SER A 74 -2.79 13.53 -17.06
C SER A 74 -3.75 12.76 -17.94
N HIS A 75 -4.92 12.43 -17.42
CA HIS A 75 -5.93 11.75 -18.23
C HIS A 75 -6.38 12.63 -19.42
N ARG A 76 -6.76 13.88 -19.15
CA ARG A 76 -7.26 14.83 -20.16
C ARG A 76 -6.19 15.83 -20.58
N LYS A 77 -6.34 16.42 -21.77
CA LYS A 77 -5.43 17.47 -22.24
C LYS A 77 -5.52 18.70 -21.32
N PRO A 78 -4.41 19.17 -20.74
CA PRO A 78 -4.41 20.33 -19.84
C PRO A 78 -4.40 21.64 -20.62
N GLU A 79 -5.55 22.00 -21.20
CA GLU A 79 -5.71 23.13 -22.13
C GLU A 79 -5.19 24.45 -21.55
N LYS A 80 -5.50 24.75 -20.28
CA LYS A 80 -5.06 26.00 -19.65
C LYS A 80 -3.54 26.08 -19.52
N LEU A 81 -2.88 24.98 -19.10
CA LEU A 81 -1.43 24.94 -18.98
C LEU A 81 -0.74 25.08 -20.34
N LEU A 82 -1.28 24.41 -21.36
CA LEU A 82 -0.75 24.43 -22.72
C LEU A 82 -1.07 25.73 -23.48
N SER A 83 -1.98 26.55 -22.95
CA SER A 83 -2.29 27.87 -23.52
C SER A 83 -1.24 28.93 -23.20
N TYR A 84 -0.40 28.71 -22.18
CA TYR A 84 0.68 29.63 -21.85
C TYR A 84 1.82 29.46 -22.87
N PRO A 85 2.19 30.53 -23.60
CA PRO A 85 3.33 30.48 -24.51
C PRO A 85 4.61 30.06 -23.78
N ASP A 86 5.45 29.28 -24.45
CA ASP A 86 6.79 28.87 -23.99
C ASP A 86 6.84 28.08 -22.67
N PHE A 87 5.69 27.71 -22.10
CA PHE A 87 5.63 26.89 -20.88
C PHE A 87 5.95 25.43 -21.17
N PHE A 88 5.51 24.94 -22.32
CA PHE A 88 5.65 23.57 -22.78
C PHE A 88 5.84 23.55 -24.29
N GLU A 89 6.86 22.84 -24.76
CA GLU A 89 7.09 22.56 -26.16
C GLU A 89 6.42 21.23 -26.53
N SER A 90 5.79 21.15 -27.70
CA SER A 90 5.29 19.86 -28.22
C SER A 90 6.46 19.00 -28.67
N THR A 91 6.38 17.70 -28.43
CA THR A 91 7.32 16.73 -29.03
C THR A 91 6.77 16.19 -30.35
N ASP A 92 7.54 15.35 -31.03
CA ASP A 92 7.08 14.63 -32.23
C ASP A 92 5.97 13.62 -31.92
N THR A 93 5.79 13.26 -30.64
CA THR A 93 4.77 12.33 -30.18
C THR A 93 3.52 13.08 -29.73
N PRO A 94 2.36 12.85 -30.39
CA PRO A 94 1.11 13.45 -29.95
C PRO A 94 0.78 13.16 -28.48
N GLY A 95 0.32 14.19 -27.77
CA GLY A 95 -0.03 14.06 -26.36
C GLY A 95 1.15 14.13 -25.40
N ILE A 96 2.37 14.36 -25.87
CA ILE A 96 3.55 14.58 -25.04
C ILE A 96 4.08 16.00 -25.25
N TRP A 97 4.31 16.69 -24.14
CA TRP A 97 4.94 18.00 -24.10
C TRP A 97 6.11 17.99 -23.12
N VAL A 98 7.08 18.87 -23.34
CA VAL A 98 8.27 18.99 -22.50
C VAL A 98 8.51 20.43 -22.10
N ARG A 99 8.87 20.63 -20.82
CA ARG A 99 9.40 21.91 -20.32
C ARG A 99 10.90 21.75 -20.08
N LYS A 100 11.69 22.57 -20.76
CA LYS A 100 13.17 22.64 -20.71
C LYS A 100 13.62 23.72 -19.69
N PRO A 101 14.88 23.71 -19.18
CA PRO A 101 16.12 23.33 -19.84
C PRO A 101 16.46 21.83 -19.74
N LEU A 102 17.00 21.25 -20.82
CA LEU A 102 17.40 19.84 -20.94
C LEU A 102 18.53 19.43 -19.97
N ASP A 103 19.18 20.42 -19.36
CA ASP A 103 20.51 20.31 -18.76
C ASP A 103 20.44 19.96 -17.26
N LEU A 104 19.34 20.29 -16.58
CA LEU A 104 19.22 20.19 -15.12
C LEU A 104 17.95 19.52 -14.60
N ALA A 105 16.78 19.70 -15.23
CA ALA A 105 15.58 18.95 -14.86
C ALA A 105 14.53 19.13 -15.95
N CYS A 106 14.07 18.03 -16.52
CA CYS A 106 12.99 18.05 -17.51
C CYS A 106 11.66 17.73 -16.83
N ILE A 107 10.60 18.42 -17.24
CA ILE A 107 9.24 18.03 -16.91
C ILE A 107 8.55 17.60 -18.20
N PHE A 108 8.15 16.34 -18.27
CA PHE A 108 7.29 15.82 -19.31
C PHE A 108 5.85 15.89 -18.85
N LEU A 109 4.99 16.42 -19.71
CA LEU A 109 3.55 16.45 -19.51
C LEU A 109 2.93 15.52 -20.55
N VAL A 110 2.22 14.50 -20.09
CA VAL A 110 1.66 13.46 -20.93
C VAL A 110 0.14 13.48 -20.76
N SER A 111 -0.58 13.67 -21.86
CA SER A 111 -2.04 13.50 -21.90
C SER A 111 -2.39 12.14 -22.46
N THR A 112 -2.89 11.25 -21.61
CA THR A 112 -3.11 9.85 -21.99
C THR A 112 -4.23 9.66 -23.02
N THR A 113 -5.23 10.56 -23.03
CA THR A 113 -6.28 10.62 -24.07
C THR A 113 -5.80 11.16 -25.41
N ARG A 114 -4.57 11.68 -25.50
CA ARG A 114 -3.97 12.21 -26.73
C ARG A 114 -2.83 11.36 -27.28
N LEU A 115 -2.45 10.31 -26.56
CA LEU A 115 -1.41 9.38 -27.01
C LEU A 115 -1.89 8.57 -28.24
N PRO A 116 -1.03 8.30 -29.24
CA PRO A 116 -1.37 7.49 -30.41
C PRO A 116 -1.82 6.08 -30.03
N GLU A 117 -2.89 5.54 -30.62
CA GLU A 117 -3.43 4.18 -30.38
C GLU A 117 -2.46 3.07 -30.80
N ASP A 118 -1.35 2.96 -30.07
CA ASP A 118 -0.26 2.02 -30.18
C ASP A 118 -0.07 1.38 -28.79
N GLU A 119 0.15 0.07 -28.79
CA GLU A 119 0.30 -0.77 -27.59
C GLU A 119 1.45 -0.28 -26.69
N ARG A 120 2.48 0.35 -27.26
CA ARG A 120 3.63 0.84 -26.48
C ARG A 120 3.28 1.95 -25.49
N TYR A 121 2.15 2.62 -25.67
CA TYR A 121 1.67 3.67 -24.75
C TYR A 121 0.64 3.15 -23.75
N ASP A 122 0.26 1.88 -23.81
CA ASP A 122 -0.83 1.37 -22.96
C ASP A 122 -0.47 1.47 -21.48
N TRP A 123 0.81 1.29 -21.08
CA TRP A 123 1.26 1.53 -19.70
C TRP A 123 0.98 2.97 -19.23
N LEU A 124 1.25 3.95 -20.08
CA LEU A 124 0.98 5.36 -19.77
C LEU A 124 -0.52 5.64 -19.68
N ARG A 125 -1.36 4.96 -20.48
CA ARG A 125 -2.82 5.10 -20.38
C ARG A 125 -3.37 4.54 -19.08
N MET A 126 -2.99 3.29 -18.78
CA MET A 126 -3.54 2.53 -17.65
C MET A 126 -3.08 3.05 -16.29
N SER A 127 -2.03 3.87 -16.24
CA SER A 127 -1.54 4.49 -14.99
C SER A 127 -2.39 5.69 -14.51
N THR A 128 -3.23 6.28 -15.38
CA THR A 128 -4.02 7.48 -15.03
C THR A 128 -5.48 7.20 -14.69
N ARG A 129 -6.02 6.06 -15.12
CA ARG A 129 -7.42 5.68 -14.88
C ARG A 129 -7.57 4.17 -14.88
N VAL A 130 -8.46 3.68 -14.03
CA VAL A 130 -8.92 2.28 -14.04
C VAL A 130 -9.60 1.99 -15.38
N PRO A 131 -9.31 0.86 -16.05
CA PRO A 131 -10.04 0.43 -17.24
C PRO A 131 -11.55 0.41 -16.98
N GLU A 132 -12.35 0.91 -17.93
CA GLU A 132 -13.82 0.92 -17.81
C GLU A 132 -14.49 0.05 -18.87
N ARG A 133 -13.80 -0.21 -19.98
CA ARG A 133 -14.32 -1.00 -21.09
C ARG A 133 -13.61 -2.35 -21.16
N LYS A 134 -14.33 -3.39 -21.61
CA LYS A 134 -13.76 -4.74 -21.78
C LYS A 134 -12.45 -4.73 -22.58
N GLN A 135 -12.38 -3.98 -23.67
CA GLN A 135 -11.16 -3.85 -24.48
C GLN A 135 -9.98 -3.25 -23.71
N GLU A 136 -10.22 -2.31 -22.80
CA GLU A 136 -9.18 -1.70 -21.96
C GLU A 136 -8.70 -2.69 -20.89
N PHE A 137 -9.62 -3.49 -20.32
CA PHE A 137 -9.28 -4.60 -19.42
C PHE A 137 -8.45 -5.66 -20.12
N ASP A 138 -8.82 -6.06 -21.34
CA ASP A 138 -8.10 -7.05 -22.13
C ASP A 138 -6.67 -6.55 -22.45
N ARG A 139 -6.52 -5.26 -22.80
CA ARG A 139 -5.19 -4.62 -22.98
C ARG A 139 -4.39 -4.58 -21.67
N ALA A 140 -5.02 -4.23 -20.54
CA ALA A 140 -4.35 -4.20 -19.25
C ALA A 140 -3.87 -5.59 -18.81
N ASN A 141 -4.67 -6.64 -19.02
CA ASN A 141 -4.27 -8.02 -18.74
C ASN A 141 -3.11 -8.44 -19.64
N ALA A 142 -3.19 -8.16 -20.94
CA ALA A 142 -2.09 -8.44 -21.87
C ALA A 142 -0.80 -7.69 -21.49
N LEU A 143 -0.88 -6.45 -20.97
CA LEU A 143 0.28 -5.73 -20.46
C LEU A 143 0.89 -6.37 -19.21
N ILE A 144 0.06 -6.79 -18.26
CA ILE A 144 0.50 -7.48 -17.04
C ILE A 144 1.21 -8.79 -17.39
N GLU A 145 0.65 -9.56 -18.32
CA GLU A 145 1.24 -10.81 -18.83
C GLU A 145 2.55 -10.54 -19.59
N ARG A 146 2.58 -9.54 -20.47
CA ARG A 146 3.79 -9.17 -21.25
C ARG A 146 4.95 -8.66 -20.38
N VAL A 147 4.65 -7.89 -19.34
CA VAL A 147 5.68 -7.43 -18.38
C VAL A 147 6.19 -8.58 -17.50
N ASN A 148 5.47 -9.70 -17.45
CA ASN A 148 5.89 -10.92 -16.79
C ASN A 148 6.31 -10.67 -15.33
N LEU A 149 5.31 -10.40 -14.50
CA LEU A 149 5.41 -10.58 -13.03
C LEU A 149 5.76 -12.03 -12.66
N ASP A 150 5.73 -12.98 -13.60
CA ASP A 150 6.18 -14.37 -13.43
C ASP A 150 7.67 -14.52 -13.08
N ASN A 151 8.47 -13.45 -13.22
CA ASN A 151 9.88 -13.44 -12.84
C ASN A 151 10.18 -12.73 -11.52
N LEU A 152 9.18 -12.23 -10.80
CA LEU A 152 9.36 -11.80 -9.42
C LEU A 152 9.30 -13.03 -8.51
N THR A 153 10.36 -13.85 -8.60
CA THR A 153 10.65 -14.77 -7.51
C THR A 153 10.73 -13.96 -6.21
N LYS A 154 10.35 -14.57 -5.09
CA LYS A 154 10.43 -13.90 -3.77
C LYS A 154 11.80 -13.28 -3.54
N GLU A 155 12.85 -13.87 -4.10
CA GLU A 155 14.21 -13.37 -4.11
C GLU A 155 14.34 -12.04 -4.86
N ARG A 156 13.84 -11.89 -6.10
CA ARG A 156 13.93 -10.63 -6.86
C ARG A 156 13.03 -9.53 -6.30
N VAL A 157 11.89 -9.88 -5.69
CA VAL A 157 11.08 -8.93 -4.91
C VAL A 157 11.88 -8.44 -3.71
N GLN A 158 12.53 -9.36 -2.98
CA GLN A 158 13.37 -9.01 -1.84
C GLN A 158 14.58 -8.18 -2.25
N GLU A 159 15.21 -8.47 -3.39
CA GLU A 159 16.37 -7.73 -3.92
C GLU A 159 15.98 -6.31 -4.34
N ALA A 160 14.87 -6.15 -5.09
CA ALA A 160 14.34 -4.83 -5.43
C ALA A 160 13.88 -4.02 -4.21
N MET A 161 13.31 -4.69 -3.20
CA MET A 161 13.01 -4.06 -1.90
C MET A 161 14.27 -3.77 -1.07
N MET A 162 15.39 -4.44 -1.34
CA MET A 162 16.69 -4.22 -0.69
C MET A 162 17.48 -3.05 -1.29
N ASP A 163 17.24 -2.74 -2.56
CA ASP A 163 17.85 -1.59 -3.26
C ASP A 163 17.10 -0.27 -3.01
N MET A 164 15.85 -0.33 -2.55
CA MET A 164 15.12 0.86 -2.13
C MET A 164 15.54 1.30 -0.72
N THR A 165 16.30 2.39 -0.63
CA THR A 165 16.54 3.08 0.64
C THR A 165 15.26 3.80 1.07
N ILE A 166 14.71 3.42 2.22
CA ILE A 166 13.62 4.13 2.90
C ILE A 166 14.28 4.95 4.01
N ASP A 167 14.20 6.29 3.92
CA ASP A 167 14.68 7.25 4.93
C ASP A 167 16.11 6.99 5.45
N GLY A 168 17.05 6.67 4.55
CA GLY A 168 18.47 6.51 4.89
C GLY A 168 18.81 5.24 5.69
N ARG A 169 17.86 4.33 5.89
CA ARG A 169 18.12 3.01 6.51
C ARG A 169 18.13 1.91 5.47
N HIS A 170 19.07 0.98 5.60
CA HIS A 170 19.22 -0.13 4.69
C HIS A 170 18.14 -1.20 4.97
N PRO A 171 17.48 -1.77 3.95
CA PRO A 171 16.43 -2.79 4.11
C PRO A 171 16.81 -4.06 4.89
N ILE A 172 18.11 -4.31 5.11
CA ILE A 172 18.59 -5.40 5.97
C ILE A 172 18.16 -5.16 7.42
N GLU A 173 18.14 -3.90 7.87
CA GLU A 173 17.68 -3.51 9.20
C GLU A 173 16.18 -3.80 9.35
N PHE A 174 15.39 -3.42 8.34
CA PHE A 174 13.95 -3.73 8.27
C PHE A 174 13.67 -5.24 8.22
N LYS A 175 14.47 -6.03 7.51
CA LYS A 175 14.34 -7.49 7.47
C LYS A 175 14.55 -8.12 8.84
N ASN A 176 15.51 -7.61 9.61
CA ASN A 176 15.79 -8.08 10.96
C ASN A 176 14.68 -7.66 11.94
N GLU A 177 14.20 -6.41 11.85
CA GLU A 177 13.06 -5.92 12.63
C GLU A 177 11.77 -6.69 12.30
N PHE A 178 11.47 -6.93 11.03
CA PHE A 178 10.29 -7.69 10.61
C PHE A 178 10.36 -9.16 11.06
N LYS A 179 11.56 -9.78 11.01
CA LYS A 179 11.77 -11.14 11.52
C LYS A 179 11.59 -11.20 13.04
N SER A 180 12.03 -10.17 13.76
CA SER A 180 11.80 -10.01 15.19
C SER A 180 10.31 -9.85 15.49
N LEU A 181 9.63 -8.92 14.80
CA LEU A 181 8.21 -8.63 14.96
C LEU A 181 7.32 -9.84 14.65
N LYS A 182 7.67 -10.62 13.62
CA LYS A 182 6.96 -11.86 13.27
C LYS A 182 7.12 -12.95 14.35
N ARG A 183 8.26 -12.98 15.05
CA ARG A 183 8.45 -13.89 16.20
C ARG A 183 7.61 -13.42 17.39
N SER A 184 7.61 -12.12 17.69
CA SER A 184 6.78 -11.53 18.75
C SER A 184 5.29 -11.73 18.50
N TYR A 185 4.83 -11.57 17.25
CA TYR A 185 3.43 -11.78 16.89
C TYR A 185 3.00 -13.24 17.09
N ARG A 186 3.83 -14.21 16.68
CA ARG A 186 3.55 -15.63 16.92
C ARG A 186 3.52 -15.99 18.40
N ALA A 187 4.40 -15.40 19.20
CA ALA A 187 4.38 -15.59 20.65
C ALA A 187 3.08 -15.04 21.26
N LEU A 188 2.64 -13.87 20.80
CA LEU A 188 1.39 -13.25 21.25
C LEU A 188 0.16 -14.07 20.83
N GLU A 189 0.13 -14.62 19.60
CA GLU A 189 -0.95 -15.52 19.16
C GLU A 189 -1.03 -16.78 20.03
N GLN A 190 0.12 -17.38 20.38
CA GLN A 190 0.17 -18.54 21.27
C GLN A 190 -0.34 -18.19 22.67
N GLU A 191 0.07 -17.05 23.21
CA GLU A 191 -0.39 -16.59 24.52
C GLU A 191 -1.91 -16.33 24.53
N LEU A 192 -2.44 -15.73 23.46
CA LEU A 192 -3.87 -15.46 23.31
C LEU A 192 -4.70 -16.75 23.21
N GLU A 193 -4.17 -17.78 22.54
CA GLU A 193 -4.80 -19.09 22.45
C GLU A 193 -4.76 -19.82 23.81
N GLU A 194 -3.66 -19.72 24.57
CA GLU A 194 -3.60 -20.23 25.95
C GLU A 194 -4.60 -19.51 26.87
N TYR A 195 -4.73 -18.19 26.74
CA TYR A 195 -5.72 -17.41 27.49
C TYR A 195 -7.15 -17.86 27.18
N ARG A 196 -7.48 -18.09 25.90
CA ARG A 196 -8.79 -18.63 25.48
C ARG A 196 -9.03 -20.00 26.09
N ARG A 197 -8.04 -20.89 26.05
CA ARG A 197 -8.17 -22.23 26.63
C ARG A 197 -8.43 -22.18 28.14
N ARG A 198 -7.68 -21.35 28.87
CA ARG A 198 -7.88 -21.16 30.32
C ARG A 198 -9.24 -20.54 30.64
N ALA A 199 -9.72 -19.60 29.82
CA ALA A 199 -11.04 -19.01 30.00
C ALA A 199 -12.17 -20.04 29.81
N GLU A 200 -12.04 -20.93 28.81
CA GLU A 200 -13.01 -22.00 28.59
C GLU A 200 -12.96 -23.04 29.72
N GLU A 201 -11.77 -23.45 30.17
CA GLU A 201 -11.59 -24.34 31.32
C GLU A 201 -12.24 -23.75 32.59
N ALA A 202 -12.04 -22.45 32.85
CA ALA A 202 -12.64 -21.75 33.99
C ALA A 202 -14.18 -21.67 33.88
N LYS A 203 -14.71 -21.46 32.67
CA LYS A 203 -16.15 -21.45 32.42
C LYS A 203 -16.77 -22.82 32.70
N VAL A 204 -16.17 -23.90 32.20
CA VAL A 204 -16.63 -25.28 32.45
C VAL A 204 -16.60 -25.61 33.95
N GLN A 205 -15.54 -25.19 34.66
CA GLN A 205 -15.47 -25.37 36.12
C GLN A 205 -16.56 -24.59 36.86
N ALA A 206 -16.81 -23.33 36.47
CA ALA A 206 -17.86 -22.51 37.06
C ALA A 206 -19.25 -23.12 36.85
N GLU A 207 -19.55 -23.62 35.65
CA GLU A 207 -20.80 -24.32 35.34
C GLU A 207 -20.95 -25.60 36.16
N SER A 208 -19.88 -26.37 36.34
CA SER A 208 -19.90 -27.57 37.19
C SER A 208 -20.15 -27.23 38.67
N LEU A 209 -19.58 -26.14 39.18
CA LEU A 209 -19.79 -25.69 40.56
C LEU A 209 -21.21 -25.17 40.77
N LEU A 210 -21.76 -24.43 39.81
CA LEU A 210 -23.15 -24.00 39.82
C LEU A 210 -24.11 -25.19 39.91
N LYS A 211 -23.92 -26.20 39.06
CA LYS A 211 -24.75 -27.41 39.08
C LYS A 211 -24.68 -28.16 40.41
N LYS A 212 -23.48 -28.31 40.99
CA LYS A 212 -23.31 -28.93 42.31
C LYS A 212 -24.00 -28.11 43.42
N ASN A 213 -23.91 -26.79 43.36
CA ASN A 213 -24.61 -25.92 44.30
C ASN A 213 -26.14 -26.05 44.18
N GLU A 214 -26.68 -26.10 42.96
CA GLU A 214 -28.12 -26.33 42.73
C GLU A 214 -28.58 -27.69 43.30
N GLU A 215 -27.83 -28.75 43.08
CA GLU A 215 -28.10 -30.09 43.64
C GLU A 215 -28.09 -30.06 45.18
N THR A 216 -27.11 -29.37 45.77
CA THR A 216 -26.98 -29.24 47.23
C THR A 216 -28.14 -28.43 47.83
N VAL A 217 -28.53 -27.33 47.19
CA VAL A 217 -29.69 -26.52 47.61
C VAL A 217 -30.97 -27.34 47.53
N GLN A 218 -31.18 -28.13 46.47
CA GLN A 218 -32.36 -28.99 46.37
C GLN A 218 -32.41 -30.07 47.47
N GLN A 219 -31.27 -30.66 47.84
CA GLN A 219 -31.18 -31.60 48.96
C GLN A 219 -31.53 -30.91 50.30
N LEU A 220 -30.93 -29.76 50.58
CA LEU A 220 -31.20 -28.99 51.80
C LEU A 220 -32.68 -28.58 51.90
N VAL A 221 -33.30 -28.18 50.79
CA VAL A 221 -34.74 -27.84 50.77
C VAL A 221 -35.60 -29.06 51.14
N LYS A 222 -35.25 -30.27 50.65
CA LYS A 222 -35.95 -31.50 51.02
C LYS A 222 -35.77 -31.85 52.49
N GLU A 223 -34.54 -31.76 53.01
CA GLU A 223 -34.22 -32.03 54.41
C GLU A 223 -34.94 -31.06 55.36
N VAL A 224 -34.92 -29.76 55.06
CA VAL A 224 -35.66 -28.75 55.84
C VAL A 224 -37.16 -29.02 55.80
N GLY A 225 -37.69 -29.45 54.65
CA GLY A 225 -39.09 -29.88 54.51
C GLY A 225 -39.44 -31.06 55.41
N ALA A 226 -38.59 -32.09 55.43
CA ALA A 226 -38.78 -33.26 56.29
C ALA A 226 -38.70 -32.90 57.79
N LEU A 227 -37.70 -32.11 58.19
CA LEU A 227 -37.54 -31.65 59.57
C LEU A 227 -38.71 -30.78 60.04
N ARG A 228 -39.29 -29.95 59.17
CA ARG A 228 -40.50 -29.19 59.48
C ARG A 228 -41.70 -30.10 59.75
N GLN A 229 -41.90 -31.14 58.93
CA GLN A 229 -42.98 -32.11 59.14
C GLN A 229 -42.79 -32.90 60.44
N GLU A 230 -41.56 -33.29 60.79
CA GLU A 230 -41.26 -33.95 62.06
C GLU A 230 -41.50 -33.04 63.27
N LEU A 231 -41.09 -31.76 63.19
CA LEU A 231 -41.38 -30.76 64.22
C LEU A 231 -42.89 -30.55 64.42
N GLU A 232 -43.67 -30.53 63.34
CA GLU A 232 -45.13 -30.37 63.39
C GLU A 232 -45.81 -31.58 64.04
N LYS A 233 -45.33 -32.80 63.71
CA LYS A 233 -45.77 -34.03 64.38
C LYS A 233 -45.43 -34.05 65.86
N MET A 234 -44.21 -33.67 66.25
CA MET A 234 -43.82 -33.61 67.66
C MET A 234 -44.65 -32.57 68.44
N LYS A 235 -44.87 -31.37 67.88
CA LYS A 235 -45.74 -30.35 68.48
C LYS A 235 -47.20 -30.81 68.63
N SER A 236 -47.69 -31.65 67.72
CA SER A 236 -49.03 -32.22 67.82
C SER A 236 -49.13 -33.35 68.87
N GLN A 237 -48.01 -33.99 69.23
CA GLN A 237 -47.95 -35.00 70.29
C GLN A 237 -47.74 -34.40 71.69
N GLU A 238 -47.14 -33.20 71.79
CA GLU A 238 -46.90 -32.48 73.06
C GLU A 238 -48.16 -31.75 73.60
N ASN A 239 -49.21 -31.61 72.78
CA ASN A 239 -50.49 -30.97 73.13
C ASN A 239 -51.63 -31.99 73.44
N LEU A 240 -51.28 -33.25 73.70
CA LEU A 240 -52.17 -34.34 74.16
C LEU A 240 -51.81 -34.72 75.59
#